data_AF-A0A161N184-F1
#
_entry.id   AF-A0A161N184-F1
#
_cell.length_a   1.000
_cell.length_b   1.000
_cell.length_c   1.000
_cell.angle_alpha   90.00
_cell.angle_beta   90.00
_cell.angle_gamma   90.00
#
_symmetry.space_group_name_H-M   'P 1'
#
loop_
_entity.id
_entity.type
_entity.pdbx_description
1 polymer ?
#
loop_
_entity_poly.entity_id
_entity_poly.type
_entity_poly.pdbx_seq_one_letter_code
_entity_poly.pdbx_strand_id
1 'polypeptide(L)'
;MSYHISTRMVANVWIIQIVARIMASYVPFGMEPGLCTKQGNLYNMHVANLTFWAVQMMDSSSTGISGLLSGNRYDFGHMDQCANIFVPEYNIYGRYFVVNLKFKVNNGKFNENLGKIYKQPNASSSVWNEFIPTKD
;
A
#
# COMPACT_ATOMS: atom_id res chain seq x y z
N MET A 1 -43.11 28.46 -17.15
CA MET A 1 -42.55 27.09 -17.25
C MET A 1 -41.12 27.19 -16.73
N SER A 2 -40.94 26.98 -15.42
CA SER A 2 -39.65 27.16 -14.74
C SER A 2 -38.81 25.91 -14.88
N TYR A 3 -37.61 26.03 -15.43
CA TYR A 3 -36.64 24.93 -15.47
C TYR A 3 -35.94 24.87 -14.12
N HIS A 4 -36.21 23.81 -13.35
CA HIS A 4 -35.39 23.44 -12.19
C HIS A 4 -34.06 22.89 -12.69
N ILE A 5 -32.98 23.66 -12.50
CA ILE A 5 -31.62 23.14 -12.59
C ILE A 5 -31.43 22.21 -11.40
N SER A 6 -31.45 20.90 -11.66
CA SER A 6 -31.01 19.90 -10.69
C SER A 6 -29.50 20.04 -10.51
N THR A 7 -29.08 20.81 -9.50
CA THR A 7 -27.71 20.81 -9.00
C THR A 7 -27.36 19.40 -8.57
N ARG A 8 -26.59 18.68 -9.41
CA ARG A 8 -25.97 17.42 -9.00
C ARG A 8 -25.12 17.69 -7.77
N MET A 9 -25.50 17.06 -6.66
CA MET A 9 -24.74 16.99 -5.42
C MET A 9 -23.32 16.49 -5.73
N VAL A 10 -22.35 17.39 -5.82
CA VAL A 10 -20.94 16.99 -5.78
C VAL A 10 -20.69 16.61 -4.33
N ALA A 11 -20.68 15.32 -4.04
CA ALA A 11 -20.41 14.82 -2.71
C ALA A 11 -19.06 15.37 -2.22
N ASN A 12 -18.99 15.81 -0.96
CA ASN A 12 -17.75 16.21 -0.29
C ASN A 12 -16.87 14.95 -0.09
N VAL A 13 -16.17 14.53 -1.13
CA VAL A 13 -15.26 13.38 -1.09
C VAL A 13 -13.88 13.87 -0.66
N TRP A 14 -13.36 13.31 0.44
CA TRP A 14 -11.99 13.59 0.88
C TRP A 14 -10.99 13.13 -0.16
N ILE A 15 -9.90 13.88 -0.33
CA ILE A 15 -8.85 13.56 -1.32
C ILE A 15 -8.30 12.14 -1.15
N ILE A 16 -8.21 11.65 0.09
CA ILE A 16 -7.77 10.29 0.39
C ILE A 16 -8.70 9.22 -0.20
N GLN A 17 -10.02 9.48 -0.25
CA GLN A 17 -10.97 8.55 -0.84
C GLN A 17 -10.89 8.53 -2.36
N ILE A 18 -10.59 9.68 -2.99
CA ILE A 18 -10.36 9.74 -4.44
C ILE A 18 -9.10 8.93 -4.78
N VAL A 19 -8.01 9.16 -4.05
CA VAL A 19 -6.74 8.44 -4.23
C VAL A 19 -6.93 6.93 -4.01
N ALA A 20 -7.60 6.52 -2.94
CA ALA A 20 -7.87 5.11 -2.67
C ALA A 20 -8.69 4.44 -3.80
N ARG A 21 -9.74 5.10 -4.30
CA ARG A 21 -10.56 4.58 -5.40
C ARG A 21 -9.79 4.45 -6.71
N ILE A 22 -8.95 5.43 -7.02
CA ILE A 22 -8.09 5.40 -8.21
C ILE A 22 -7.09 4.25 -8.10
N MET A 23 -6.43 4.10 -6.93
CA MET A 23 -5.44 3.04 -6.72
C MET A 23 -6.07 1.64 -6.71
N ALA A 24 -7.29 1.47 -6.20
CA ALA A 24 -7.99 0.19 -6.20
C ALA A 24 -8.30 -0.34 -7.62
N SER A 25 -8.40 0.56 -8.61
CA SER A 25 -8.70 0.21 -10.00
C SER A 25 -7.51 0.42 -10.93
N TYR A 26 -6.34 0.75 -10.38
CA TYR A 26 -5.17 1.09 -11.17
C TYR A 26 -4.58 -0.15 -11.83
N VAL A 27 -4.52 -0.11 -13.16
CA VAL A 27 -3.74 -1.06 -13.96
C VAL A 27 -2.59 -0.28 -14.59
N PRO A 28 -1.33 -0.69 -14.38
CA PRO A 28 -0.20 -0.05 -15.06
C PRO A 28 -0.42 -0.07 -16.57
N PHE A 29 -0.33 1.09 -17.23
CA PHE A 29 -0.42 1.23 -18.68
C PHE A 29 0.88 1.85 -19.23
N GLY A 30 1.40 1.32 -20.34
CA GLY A 30 2.73 1.66 -20.88
C GLY A 30 2.96 1.14 -22.30
N MET A 31 4.19 1.28 -22.84
CA MET A 31 4.57 0.90 -24.22
C MET A 31 4.22 -0.56 -24.51
N GLU A 32 3.22 -0.76 -25.37
CA GLU A 32 2.55 -2.05 -25.69
C GLU A 32 1.85 -2.70 -24.48
N PRO A 33 0.89 -3.64 -24.66
CA PRO A 33 0.28 -4.35 -23.53
C PRO A 33 1.32 -5.27 -22.89
N GLY A 34 2.23 -4.67 -22.13
CA GLY A 34 3.29 -5.35 -21.43
C GLY A 34 2.73 -6.28 -20.37
N LEU A 35 3.59 -7.16 -19.88
CA LEU A 35 3.26 -8.16 -18.87
C LEU A 35 2.46 -7.56 -17.69
N CYS A 36 2.81 -6.35 -17.24
CA CYS A 36 2.15 -5.66 -16.14
C CYS A 36 0.67 -5.31 -16.43
N THR A 37 0.36 -4.86 -17.64
CA THR A 37 -1.02 -4.54 -18.04
C THR A 37 -1.87 -5.81 -18.06
N LYS A 38 -1.33 -6.90 -18.62
CA LYS A 38 -2.01 -8.21 -18.67
C LYS A 38 -2.25 -8.77 -17.27
N GLN A 39 -1.23 -8.78 -16.41
CA GLN A 39 -1.35 -9.26 -15.04
C GLN A 39 -2.28 -8.37 -14.20
N GLY A 40 -2.28 -7.05 -14.38
CA GLY A 40 -3.19 -6.14 -13.69
C GLY A 40 -4.65 -6.34 -14.09
N ASN A 41 -4.94 -6.55 -15.37
CA ASN A 41 -6.29 -6.88 -15.83
C ASN A 41 -6.77 -8.23 -15.28
N LEU A 42 -5.89 -9.24 -15.29
CA LEU A 42 -6.18 -10.56 -14.72
C LEU A 42 -6.47 -10.44 -13.21
N TYR A 43 -5.63 -9.72 -12.47
CA TYR A 43 -5.84 -9.42 -11.06
C TYR A 43 -7.22 -8.77 -10.81
N ASN A 44 -7.60 -7.74 -11.57
CA ASN A 44 -8.91 -7.08 -11.41
C ASN A 44 -10.09 -8.04 -11.61
N MET A 45 -10.01 -8.95 -12.59
CA MET A 45 -11.02 -9.99 -12.80
C MET A 45 -11.12 -10.93 -11.59
N HIS A 46 -9.97 -11.34 -11.04
CA HIS A 46 -9.89 -12.25 -9.91
C HIS A 46 -10.29 -11.61 -8.57
N VAL A 47 -10.09 -10.29 -8.43
CA VAL A 47 -10.62 -9.47 -7.34
C VAL A 47 -12.15 -9.43 -7.39
N ALA A 48 -12.74 -9.16 -8.56
CA ALA A 48 -14.19 -9.12 -8.73
C ALA A 48 -14.85 -10.47 -8.40
N ASN A 49 -14.14 -11.57 -8.65
CA ASN A 49 -14.58 -12.93 -8.33
C ASN A 49 -14.20 -13.40 -6.91
N LEU A 50 -13.61 -12.53 -6.09
CA LEU A 50 -13.18 -12.83 -4.71
C LEU A 50 -12.29 -14.08 -4.60
N THR A 51 -11.47 -14.35 -5.62
CA THR A 51 -10.55 -15.49 -5.57
C THR A 51 -9.49 -15.26 -4.51
N PHE A 52 -9.15 -16.31 -3.77
CA PHE A 52 -8.33 -16.20 -2.55
C PHE A 52 -7.01 -15.46 -2.79
N TRP A 53 -6.25 -15.81 -3.83
CA TRP A 53 -4.96 -15.18 -4.12
C TRP A 53 -5.08 -13.67 -4.40
N ALA A 54 -6.17 -13.24 -5.05
CA ALA A 54 -6.39 -11.84 -5.39
C ALA A 54 -6.87 -11.03 -4.19
N VAL A 55 -7.74 -11.62 -3.35
CA VAL A 55 -8.13 -11.02 -2.07
C VAL A 55 -6.93 -10.92 -1.14
N GLN A 56 -6.07 -11.94 -1.11
CA GLN A 56 -4.83 -11.93 -0.34
C GLN A 56 -3.87 -10.84 -0.83
N MET A 57 -3.71 -10.67 -2.13
CA MET A 57 -2.90 -9.59 -2.69
C MET A 57 -3.48 -8.20 -2.36
N MET A 58 -4.80 -8.05 -2.36
CA MET A 58 -5.48 -6.82 -1.94
C MET A 58 -5.27 -6.52 -0.44
N ASP A 59 -5.45 -7.53 0.43
CA ASP A 59 -5.28 -7.43 1.89
C ASP A 59 -3.81 -7.16 2.28
N SER A 60 -2.88 -7.59 1.43
CA SER A 60 -1.46 -7.30 1.58
C SER A 60 -1.08 -5.86 1.23
N SER A 61 -1.94 -5.14 0.52
CA SER A 61 -1.67 -3.77 0.07
C SER A 61 -1.91 -2.73 1.17
N SER A 62 -1.05 -1.70 1.25
CA SER A 62 -1.27 -0.52 2.09
C SER A 62 -2.45 0.34 1.63
N THR A 63 -2.97 0.10 0.43
CA THR A 63 -4.10 0.83 -0.18
C THR A 63 -5.44 0.11 0.02
N GLY A 64 -5.40 -1.14 0.50
CA GLY A 64 -6.56 -1.99 0.73
C GLY A 64 -7.04 -1.97 2.17
N ILE A 65 -8.04 -2.80 2.45
CA ILE A 65 -8.43 -3.15 3.82
C ILE A 65 -7.35 -4.08 4.34
N SER A 66 -6.42 -3.56 5.15
CA SER A 66 -5.39 -4.38 5.81
C SER A 66 -5.98 -5.16 6.99
N GLY A 67 -5.77 -6.47 7.00
CA GLY A 67 -6.13 -7.37 8.08
C GLY A 67 -7.39 -8.20 7.87
N LEU A 68 -7.92 -8.23 6.65
CA LEU A 68 -9.13 -8.98 6.33
C LEU A 68 -8.92 -10.50 6.43
N LEU A 69 -7.77 -11.01 5.97
CA LEU A 69 -7.47 -12.44 5.97
C LEU A 69 -6.58 -12.87 7.15
N SER A 70 -5.73 -11.99 7.66
CA SER A 70 -4.87 -12.27 8.84
C SER A 70 -5.51 -11.96 10.19
N GLY A 71 -6.55 -11.12 10.23
CA GLY A 71 -7.10 -10.60 11.49
C GLY A 71 -6.18 -9.60 12.22
N ASN A 72 -5.14 -9.07 11.55
CA ASN A 72 -4.18 -8.12 12.10
C ASN A 72 -4.11 -6.84 11.26
N ARG A 73 -3.95 -5.68 11.90
CA ARG A 73 -3.87 -4.40 11.19
C ARG A 73 -2.43 -3.89 11.16
N TYR A 74 -1.85 -3.77 9.97
CA TYR A 74 -0.58 -3.07 9.74
C TYR A 74 -0.78 -1.86 8.83
N ASP A 75 -0.22 -0.72 9.24
CA ASP A 75 -0.40 0.57 8.54
C ASP A 75 0.33 0.63 7.18
N PHE A 76 1.22 -0.31 6.89
CA PHE A 76 1.99 -0.40 5.63
C PHE A 76 1.72 -1.68 4.82
N GLY A 77 0.65 -2.41 5.14
CA GLY A 77 0.29 -3.68 4.48
C GLY A 77 1.05 -4.89 5.03
N HIS A 78 0.78 -6.07 4.47
CA HIS A 78 1.38 -7.35 4.86
C HIS A 78 2.43 -7.78 3.83
N MET A 79 3.68 -7.36 4.04
CA MET A 79 4.78 -7.68 3.11
C MET A 79 4.99 -9.19 2.94
N ASP A 80 4.87 -9.94 4.03
CA ASP A 80 4.99 -11.40 4.09
C ASP A 80 3.88 -12.10 3.30
N GLN A 81 2.62 -11.66 3.48
CA GLN A 81 1.50 -12.17 2.70
C GLN A 81 1.67 -11.88 1.22
N CYS A 82 2.12 -10.67 0.86
CA CYS A 82 2.43 -10.31 -0.52
C CYS A 82 3.50 -11.24 -1.09
N ALA A 83 4.61 -11.42 -0.37
CA ALA A 83 5.73 -12.25 -0.80
C ALA A 83 5.34 -13.74 -0.95
N ASN A 84 4.36 -14.21 -0.20
CA ASN A 84 3.91 -15.60 -0.21
C ASN A 84 2.88 -15.92 -1.32
N ILE A 85 2.45 -14.94 -2.10
CA ILE A 85 1.54 -15.18 -3.24
C ILE A 85 2.25 -16.06 -4.27
N PHE A 86 1.61 -17.15 -4.67
CA PHE A 86 2.08 -18.03 -5.74
C PHE A 86 0.90 -18.58 -6.54
N VAL A 87 0.78 -18.18 -7.80
CA VAL A 87 -0.28 -18.60 -8.72
C VAL A 87 0.37 -19.13 -10.00
N PRO A 88 0.75 -20.43 -10.02
CA PRO A 88 1.55 -21.01 -11.10
C PRO A 88 0.84 -21.00 -12.46
N GLU A 89 -0.49 -21.16 -12.47
CA GLU A 89 -1.32 -21.12 -13.69
C GLU A 89 -1.14 -19.82 -14.49
N TYR A 90 -0.91 -18.71 -13.79
CA TYR A 90 -0.79 -17.38 -14.39
C TYR A 90 0.64 -16.83 -14.35
N ASN A 91 1.60 -17.63 -13.87
CA ASN A 91 2.97 -17.19 -13.62
C ASN A 91 3.03 -15.91 -12.76
N ILE A 92 2.19 -15.84 -11.73
CA ILE A 92 2.13 -14.73 -10.76
C ILE A 92 2.77 -15.19 -9.47
N TYR A 93 3.64 -14.35 -8.93
CA TYR A 93 4.29 -14.56 -7.64
C TYR A 93 4.48 -13.23 -6.95
N GLY A 94 4.44 -13.29 -5.61
CA GLY A 94 4.76 -12.19 -4.74
C GLY A 94 6.10 -11.58 -5.10
N ARG A 95 6.13 -10.26 -5.31
CA ARG A 95 7.35 -9.49 -5.48
C ARG A 95 7.27 -8.27 -4.59
N TYR A 96 8.33 -8.02 -3.85
CA TYR A 96 8.51 -6.77 -3.12
C TYR A 96 9.74 -6.06 -3.66
N PHE A 97 9.71 -4.73 -3.59
CA PHE A 97 10.87 -3.90 -3.85
C PHE A 97 11.10 -3.00 -2.65
N VAL A 98 12.31 -3.03 -2.12
CA VAL A 98 12.72 -2.10 -1.06
C VAL A 98 13.21 -0.83 -1.73
N VAL A 99 12.40 0.23 -1.66
CA VAL A 99 12.82 1.54 -2.15
C VAL A 99 13.84 2.16 -1.19
N ASN A 100 15.01 2.56 -1.71
CA ASN A 100 15.96 3.35 -0.95
C ASN A 100 15.65 4.84 -1.17
N LEU A 101 14.86 5.43 -0.27
CA LEU A 101 14.50 6.84 -0.33
C LEU A 101 15.67 7.70 0.18
N LYS A 102 16.27 8.47 -0.73
CA LYS A 102 17.28 9.49 -0.39
C LYS A 102 16.62 10.85 -0.33
N PHE A 103 16.36 11.36 0.89
CA PHE A 103 15.79 12.69 1.06
C PHE A 103 16.88 13.75 0.94
N LYS A 104 16.74 14.66 -0.02
CA LYS A 104 17.51 15.91 -0.06
C LYS A 104 16.61 17.03 0.46
N VAL A 105 16.85 17.45 1.69
CA VAL A 105 16.07 18.53 2.30
C VAL A 105 16.54 19.86 1.70
N ASN A 106 15.70 20.50 0.90
CA ASN A 106 15.92 21.89 0.48
C ASN A 106 15.30 22.81 1.54
N ASN A 107 16.12 23.69 2.12
CA ASN A 107 15.76 24.72 3.11
C ASN A 107 15.23 24.26 4.48
N GLY A 108 14.99 22.97 4.70
CA GLY A 108 14.92 22.40 6.05
C GLY A 108 16.32 21.98 6.50
N LYS A 109 16.75 22.40 7.69
CA LYS A 109 17.94 21.79 8.31
C LYS A 109 17.56 20.37 8.69
N PHE A 110 17.97 19.38 7.89
CA PHE A 110 18.00 18.01 8.40
C PHE A 110 18.97 18.05 9.58
N ASN A 111 18.45 17.88 10.79
CA ASN A 111 19.32 17.81 11.95
C ASN A 111 20.18 16.57 11.72
N GLU A 112 21.44 16.76 11.40
CA GLU A 112 22.45 15.72 11.20
C GLU A 112 22.59 14.80 12.42
N ASN A 113 22.03 15.17 13.56
CA ASN A 113 21.86 14.29 14.71
C ASN A 113 20.72 13.26 14.54
N LEU A 114 19.70 13.46 13.69
CA LEU A 114 18.64 12.45 13.43
C LEU A 114 19.20 11.15 12.85
N GLY A 115 20.22 11.24 11.97
CA GLY A 115 20.95 10.09 11.48
C GLY A 115 21.77 9.37 12.57
N LYS A 116 22.03 10.02 13.71
CA LYS A 116 22.70 9.45 14.89
C LYS A 116 21.72 8.94 15.96
N ILE A 117 20.42 9.24 15.83
CA ILE A 117 19.39 8.83 16.81
C ILE A 117 19.06 7.34 16.64
N TYR A 118 19.11 6.81 15.41
CA TYR A 118 18.92 5.37 15.20
C TYR A 118 20.26 4.63 15.38
N LYS A 119 20.44 4.02 16.54
CA LYS A 119 21.42 2.95 16.73
C LYS A 119 20.69 1.64 16.50
N GLN A 120 21.22 0.80 15.61
CA GLN A 120 20.69 -0.55 15.45
C GLN A 120 20.83 -1.27 16.80
N PRO A 121 19.73 -1.70 17.43
CA PRO A 121 19.79 -2.36 18.72
C PRO A 121 20.50 -3.70 18.56
N ASN A 122 21.11 -4.16 19.64
CA ASN A 122 21.68 -5.51 19.69
C ASN A 122 20.54 -6.52 19.50
N ALA A 123 20.70 -7.51 18.62
CA ALA A 123 19.68 -8.52 18.36
C ALA A 123 19.26 -9.30 19.62
N SER A 124 20.12 -9.36 20.65
CA SER A 124 19.85 -10.01 21.92
C SER A 124 19.35 -9.06 23.03
N SER A 125 19.22 -7.75 22.79
CA SER A 125 18.67 -6.82 23.79
C SER A 125 17.14 -6.91 23.85
N SER A 126 16.58 -6.65 25.03
CA SER A 126 15.13 -6.56 25.19
C SER A 126 14.60 -5.31 24.50
N VAL A 127 13.51 -5.44 23.74
CA VAL A 127 12.82 -4.33 23.09
C VAL A 127 12.41 -3.25 24.10
N TRP A 128 12.05 -3.65 25.32
CA TRP A 128 11.67 -2.72 26.39
C TRP A 128 12.83 -1.85 26.90
N ASN A 129 14.08 -2.27 26.65
CA ASN A 129 15.26 -1.46 26.99
C ASN A 129 15.55 -0.41 25.91
N GLU A 130 15.05 -0.60 24.68
CA GLU A 130 15.27 0.28 23.54
C GLU A 130 14.12 1.28 23.36
N PHE A 131 12.88 0.87 23.63
CA PHE A 131 11.68 1.72 23.52
C PHE A 131 11.20 2.12 24.91
N ILE A 132 11.81 3.17 25.45
CA ILE A 132 11.34 3.78 26.70
C ILE A 132 10.21 4.76 26.35
N PRO A 133 9.00 4.59 26.89
CA PRO A 133 7.93 5.56 26.69
C PRO A 133 8.38 6.92 27.22
N THR A 134 8.34 7.93 26.36
CA THR A 134 8.59 9.31 26.74
C THR A 134 7.37 9.86 27.48
N LYS A 135 7.59 10.76 28.45
CA LYS A 135 6.56 11.25 29.39
C LYS A 135 5.82 12.52 28.90
N ASP A 136 5.85 12.76 27.61
CA ASP A 136 5.25 13.91 26.92
C ASP A 136 3.77 13.69 26.58
#